data_AF-A0AB32ZZ64-F1
#
_entry.id   AF-A0AB32ZZ64-F1
#
_cell.length_a   1.000
_cell.length_b   1.000
_cell.length_c   1.000
_cell.angle_alpha   90.00
_cell.angle_beta   90.00
_cell.angle_gamma   90.00
#
_symmetry.space_group_name_H-M   'P 1'
#
loop_
_entity.id
_entity.type
_entity.pdbx_description
1 polymer ?
#
loop_
_entity_poly.entity_id
_entity_poly.type
_entity_poly.pdbx_seq_one_letter_code
_entity_poly.pdbx_strand_id
1 'polypeptide(L)'
;MKLKPQGEAMYLMASYLFVLLPFIILVIVKFAQDQTSELLLLSDWSIASSIIYGQLIVKLTTALAATSKSKKLAGITFNITLLVCLGLAINIVVYVLMLVMPSQNIGVIQLVLFAAASVFHFVYGSAVYHINKEQAVA
;
A
#
# COMPACT_ATOMS: atom_id res chain seq x y z
N MET A 1 3.51 -9.00 28.27
CA MET A 1 2.60 -9.97 27.62
C MET A 1 3.09 -10.22 26.19
N LYS A 2 3.65 -11.41 25.88
CA LYS A 2 4.09 -11.74 24.51
C LYS A 2 2.86 -12.05 23.65
N LEU A 3 2.36 -11.06 22.92
CA LEU A 3 1.32 -11.27 21.90
C LEU A 3 1.87 -12.24 20.83
N LYS A 4 1.14 -13.33 20.59
CA LYS A 4 1.41 -14.35 19.57
C LYS A 4 1.52 -13.72 18.17
N PRO A 5 2.24 -14.35 17.22
CA PRO A 5 2.33 -13.90 15.82
C PRO A 5 0.97 -13.65 15.14
N GLN A 6 -0.09 -14.27 15.67
CA GLN A 6 -1.47 -14.07 15.21
C GLN A 6 -1.95 -12.61 15.29
N GLY A 7 -1.49 -11.83 16.28
CA GLY A 7 -1.92 -10.43 16.44
C GLY A 7 -1.40 -9.49 15.35
N GLU A 8 -0.17 -9.72 14.88
CA GLU A 8 0.42 -8.92 13.80
C GLU A 8 -0.29 -9.17 12.47
N ALA A 9 -0.45 -10.43 12.09
CA ALA A 9 -1.09 -10.79 10.83
C ALA A 9 -2.54 -10.27 10.76
N MET A 10 -3.32 -10.41 11.85
CA MET A 10 -4.69 -9.90 11.93
C MET A 10 -4.73 -8.37 11.81
N TYR A 11 -3.81 -7.65 12.48
CA TYR A 11 -3.74 -6.20 12.40
C TYR A 11 -3.43 -5.71 10.97
N LEU A 12 -2.42 -6.31 10.33
CA LEU A 12 -2.02 -5.94 8.97
C LEU A 12 -3.11 -6.28 7.95
N MET A 13 -3.77 -7.44 8.10
CA MET A 13 -4.87 -7.85 7.25
C MET A 13 -6.09 -6.94 7.41
N ALA A 14 -6.45 -6.56 8.64
CA ALA A 14 -7.55 -5.63 8.88
C ALA A 14 -7.31 -4.28 8.20
N SER A 15 -6.09 -3.74 8.32
CA SER A 15 -5.75 -2.50 7.62
C SER A 15 -5.74 -2.66 6.10
N TYR A 16 -5.30 -3.79 5.58
CA TYR A 16 -5.24 -4.03 4.14
C TYR A 16 -6.65 -4.18 3.55
N LEU A 17 -7.51 -4.97 4.20
CA LEU A 17 -8.91 -5.16 3.81
C LEU A 17 -9.69 -3.85 3.79
N PHE A 18 -9.42 -2.94 4.72
CA PHE A 18 -10.07 -1.62 4.72
C PHE A 18 -9.70 -0.78 3.49
N VAL A 19 -8.44 -0.85 3.04
CA VAL A 19 -8.00 -0.17 1.80
C VAL A 19 -8.60 -0.84 0.57
N LEU A 20 -8.71 -2.18 0.59
CA LEU A 20 -9.27 -2.94 -0.53
C LEU A 20 -10.79 -2.92 -0.61
N LEU A 21 -11.50 -2.63 0.47
CA LEU A 21 -12.96 -2.71 0.51
C LEU A 21 -13.66 -1.96 -0.64
N PRO A 22 -13.37 -0.67 -0.92
CA PRO A 22 -13.99 0.02 -2.06
C PRO A 22 -13.66 -0.62 -3.40
N PHE A 23 -12.47 -1.21 -3.54
CA PHE A 23 -12.02 -1.92 -4.74
C PHE A 23 -12.77 -3.22 -4.97
N ILE A 24 -12.93 -4.01 -3.91
CA ILE A 24 -13.67 -5.26 -3.95
C ILE A 24 -15.11 -4.99 -4.38
N ILE A 25 -15.73 -3.93 -3.85
CA ILE A 25 -17.07 -3.51 -4.26
C ILE A 25 -17.11 -3.18 -5.76
N LEU A 26 -16.15 -2.41 -6.25
CA LEU A 26 -16.04 -2.02 -7.66
C LEU A 26 -15.91 -3.24 -8.59
N VAL A 27 -15.06 -4.20 -8.22
CA VAL A 27 -14.88 -5.45 -8.96
C VAL A 27 -16.18 -6.25 -9.00
N ILE A 28 -16.86 -6.41 -7.85
CA ILE A 28 -18.16 -7.11 -7.78
C ILE A 28 -19.19 -6.45 -8.70
N VAL A 29 -19.27 -5.12 -8.71
CA VAL A 29 -20.19 -4.37 -9.59
C VAL A 29 -19.89 -4.63 -11.06
N LYS A 30 -18.62 -4.62 -11.48
CA LYS A 30 -18.23 -4.91 -12.87
C LYS A 30 -18.52 -6.35 -13.29
N PHE A 31 -18.35 -7.31 -12.38
CA PHE A 31 -18.78 -8.70 -12.60
C PHE A 31 -20.30 -8.79 -12.79
N ALA A 32 -21.08 -8.09 -11.95
CA ALA A 32 -22.54 -8.07 -12.08
C ALA A 32 -23.03 -7.37 -13.36
N GLN A 33 -22.19 -6.56 -14.01
CA GLN A 33 -22.48 -5.89 -15.29
C GLN A 33 -21.99 -6.67 -16.52
N ASP A 34 -21.42 -7.87 -16.35
CA ASP A 34 -20.76 -8.65 -17.40
C ASP A 34 -19.61 -7.88 -18.13
N GLN A 35 -19.06 -6.84 -17.49
CA GLN A 35 -17.99 -5.97 -18.02
C GLN A 35 -16.61 -6.40 -17.52
N THR A 36 -16.40 -7.71 -17.38
CA THR A 36 -15.16 -8.26 -16.79
C THR A 36 -13.91 -7.96 -17.62
N SER A 37 -14.05 -7.83 -18.94
CA SER A 37 -12.98 -7.43 -19.85
C SER A 37 -12.46 -6.01 -19.59
N GLU A 38 -13.25 -5.16 -18.94
CA GLU A 38 -12.87 -3.79 -18.60
C GLU A 38 -12.16 -3.67 -17.25
N LEU A 39 -12.14 -4.74 -16.44
CA LEU A 39 -11.50 -4.73 -15.12
C LEU A 39 -10.01 -4.37 -15.20
N LEU A 40 -9.33 -4.82 -16.26
CA LEU A 40 -7.93 -4.51 -16.52
C LEU A 40 -7.72 -3.01 -16.81
N LEU A 41 -8.76 -2.34 -17.33
CA LEU A 41 -8.70 -0.94 -17.75
C LEU A 41 -9.16 0.05 -16.66
N LEU A 42 -9.61 -0.45 -15.51
CA LEU A 42 -9.93 0.40 -14.37
C LEU A 42 -8.66 1.08 -13.86
N SER A 43 -8.56 2.40 -13.98
CA SER A 43 -7.43 3.17 -13.45
C SER A 43 -7.36 3.08 -11.92
N ASP A 44 -8.47 2.67 -11.30
CA ASP A 44 -8.63 2.42 -9.89
C ASP A 44 -7.45 1.58 -9.32
N TRP A 45 -6.93 0.54 -10.00
CA TRP A 45 -5.82 -0.26 -9.45
C TRP A 45 -4.59 0.59 -9.09
N SER A 46 -4.34 1.61 -9.89
CA SER A 46 -3.25 2.57 -9.68
C SER A 46 -3.55 3.53 -8.51
N ILE A 47 -4.79 3.99 -8.34
CA ILE A 47 -5.14 4.85 -7.20
C ILE A 47 -5.13 4.07 -5.88
N ALA A 48 -5.59 2.80 -5.88
CA ALA A 48 -5.48 1.91 -4.72
C ALA A 48 -4.03 1.78 -4.26
N SER A 49 -3.14 1.50 -5.21
CA SER A 49 -1.70 1.35 -4.98
C SER A 49 -1.11 2.63 -4.36
N SER A 50 -1.51 3.79 -4.89
CA SER A 50 -1.08 5.09 -4.37
C SER A 50 -1.56 5.30 -2.93
N ILE A 51 -2.82 4.94 -2.63
CA ILE A 51 -3.37 5.02 -1.26
C ILE A 51 -2.61 4.09 -0.31
N ILE A 52 -2.29 2.87 -0.72
CA ILE A 52 -1.48 1.92 0.07
C ILE A 52 -0.13 2.55 0.43
N TYR A 53 0.60 3.09 -0.54
CA TYR A 53 1.88 3.75 -0.30
C TYR A 53 1.74 4.99 0.59
N GLY A 54 0.72 5.84 0.35
CA GLY A 54 0.47 7.01 1.18
C GLY A 54 0.23 6.67 2.65
N GLN A 55 -0.62 5.68 2.93
CA GLN A 55 -0.86 5.19 4.29
C GLN A 55 0.41 4.58 4.91
N LEU A 56 1.18 3.84 4.11
CA LEU A 56 2.41 3.21 4.56
C LEU A 56 3.46 4.25 4.98
N ILE A 57 3.64 5.29 4.19
CA ILE A 57 4.54 6.42 4.47
C ILE A 57 4.15 7.07 5.79
N VAL A 58 2.87 7.44 5.96
CA VAL A 58 2.36 8.08 7.18
C VAL A 58 2.58 7.20 8.41
N LYS A 59 2.26 5.91 8.33
CA LYS A 59 2.46 4.96 9.43
C LYS A 59 3.93 4.82 9.81
N LEU A 60 4.80 4.67 8.81
CA LEU A 60 6.24 4.51 9.01
C LEU A 60 6.86 5.77 9.62
N THR A 61 6.55 6.95 9.09
CA THR A 61 7.06 8.22 9.65
C THR A 61 6.58 8.44 11.07
N THR A 62 5.32 8.10 11.37
CA THR A 62 4.75 8.26 12.72
C THR A 62 5.42 7.32 13.72
N ALA A 63 5.58 6.04 13.37
CA ALA A 63 6.26 5.06 14.22
C ALA A 63 7.74 5.43 14.45
N LEU A 64 8.43 5.89 13.41
CA LEU A 64 9.81 6.36 13.49
C LEU A 64 9.93 7.69 14.25
N ALA A 65 8.92 8.56 14.23
CA ALA A 65 8.92 9.78 15.04
C ALA A 65 8.79 9.44 16.53
N ALA A 66 7.88 8.53 16.88
CA ALA A 66 7.58 8.13 18.25
C ALA A 66 8.69 7.27 18.91
N THR A 67 9.56 6.63 18.14
CA THR A 67 10.57 5.73 18.72
C THR A 67 11.70 6.49 19.42
N SER A 68 12.09 5.99 20.60
CA SER A 68 13.25 6.43 21.37
C SER A 68 14.57 5.80 20.91
N LYS A 69 14.52 4.80 20.02
CA LYS A 69 15.73 4.17 19.47
C LYS A 69 16.50 5.13 18.56
N SER A 70 17.83 4.93 18.49
CA SER A 70 18.71 5.68 17.59
C SER A 70 18.27 5.55 16.13
N LYS A 71 18.15 6.69 15.44
CA LYS A 71 17.61 6.80 14.09
C LYS A 71 18.76 7.00 13.10
N LYS A 72 18.92 6.08 12.16
CA LYS A 72 19.83 6.26 11.01
C LYS A 72 19.14 7.17 9.98
N LEU A 73 19.18 8.48 10.24
CA LEU A 73 18.38 9.47 9.51
C LEU A 73 18.56 9.39 7.99
N ALA A 74 19.81 9.28 7.49
CA ALA A 74 20.07 9.17 6.05
C ALA A 74 19.38 7.96 5.41
N GLY A 75 19.44 6.78 6.05
CA GLY A 75 18.81 5.57 5.55
C GLY A 75 17.28 5.63 5.62
N ILE A 76 16.73 6.22 6.68
CA ILE A 76 15.29 6.47 6.84
C ILE A 76 14.79 7.41 5.73
N THR A 77 15.45 8.55 5.55
CA THR A 77 15.10 9.53 4.53
C THR A 77 15.13 8.90 3.15
N PHE A 78 16.21 8.18 2.82
CA PHE A 78 16.32 7.50 1.52
C PHE A 78 15.18 6.51 1.27
N ASN A 79 14.85 5.67 2.25
CA ASN A 79 13.76 4.69 2.12
C ASN A 79 12.39 5.37 1.94
N ILE A 80 12.09 6.41 2.74
CA ILE A 80 10.83 7.15 2.60
C ILE A 80 10.75 7.84 1.24
N THR A 81 11.84 8.47 0.79
CA THR A 81 11.93 9.08 -0.54
C THR A 81 11.70 8.05 -1.64
N LEU A 82 12.20 6.82 -1.50
CA LEU A 82 11.95 5.74 -2.45
C LEU A 82 10.46 5.35 -2.51
N LEU A 83 9.80 5.23 -1.36
CA LEU A 83 8.36 4.94 -1.28
C LEU A 83 7.52 6.08 -1.91
N VAL A 84 7.93 7.34 -1.73
CA VAL A 84 7.27 8.48 -2.36
C VAL A 84 7.49 8.49 -3.87
N CYS A 85 8.74 8.41 -4.32
CA CYS A 85 9.06 8.58 -5.74
C CYS A 85 8.64 7.37 -6.56
N LEU A 86 8.99 6.16 -6.11
CA LEU A 86 8.76 4.93 -6.88
C LEU A 86 7.44 4.24 -6.53
N GLY A 87 6.93 4.44 -5.31
CA GLY A 87 5.63 3.91 -4.90
C GLY A 87 4.52 4.87 -5.26
N LEU A 88 4.43 6.00 -4.56
CA LEU A 88 3.32 6.94 -4.68
C LEU A 88 3.27 7.61 -6.07
N ALA A 89 4.34 8.30 -6.48
CA ALA A 89 4.31 9.14 -7.68
C ALA A 89 4.15 8.32 -8.97
N ILE A 90 4.85 7.19 -9.11
CA ILE A 90 4.69 6.31 -10.28
C ILE A 90 3.25 5.82 -10.41
N ASN A 91 2.61 5.39 -9.31
CA ASN A 91 1.23 4.92 -9.38
C ASN A 91 0.25 6.04 -9.75
N ILE A 92 0.49 7.28 -9.31
CA ILE A 92 -0.30 8.45 -9.77
C ILE A 92 -0.10 8.69 -11.27
N VAL A 93 1.13 8.58 -11.78
CA VAL A 93 1.40 8.73 -13.22
C VAL A 93 0.66 7.66 -14.01
N VAL A 94 0.73 6.39 -13.60
CA VAL A 94 0.02 5.28 -14.27
C VAL A 94 -1.49 5.46 -14.21
N TYR A 95 -2.03 5.94 -13.09
CA TYR A 95 -3.44 6.32 -12.96
C TYR A 95 -3.84 7.35 -14.02
N VAL A 96 -3.09 8.45 -14.14
CA VAL A 96 -3.36 9.51 -15.13
C VAL A 96 -3.25 8.96 -16.56
N LEU A 97 -2.25 8.14 -16.84
CA LEU A 97 -2.08 7.51 -18.15
C LEU A 97 -3.28 6.61 -18.50
N MET A 98 -3.82 5.85 -17.56
CA MET A 98 -5.03 5.05 -17.79
C MET A 98 -6.28 5.89 -18.03
N LEU A 99 -6.38 7.07 -17.42
CA LEU A 99 -7.48 8.00 -17.69
C LEU A 99 -7.41 8.65 -19.06
N VAL A 100 -6.19 9.00 -19.52
CA VAL A 100 -5.99 9.75 -20.77
C VAL A 100 -5.86 8.84 -21.99
N MET A 101 -5.18 7.70 -21.84
CA MET A 101 -4.87 6.77 -22.91
C MET A 101 -4.96 5.32 -22.42
N PRO A 102 -6.16 4.82 -22.07
CA PRO A 102 -6.34 3.47 -21.56
C PRO A 102 -5.79 2.45 -22.56
N SER A 103 -4.92 1.57 -22.09
CA SER A 103 -4.39 0.48 -22.89
C SER A 103 -4.19 -0.78 -22.04
N GLN A 104 -4.27 -1.95 -22.68
CA GLN A 104 -4.06 -3.21 -21.97
C GLN A 104 -2.66 -3.31 -21.35
N ASN A 105 -1.64 -2.78 -22.02
CA ASN A 105 -0.28 -2.79 -21.49
C ASN A 105 -0.15 -2.00 -20.19
N ILE A 106 -0.74 -0.79 -20.14
CA ILE A 106 -0.78 0.02 -18.92
C ILE A 106 -1.64 -0.68 -17.86
N GLY A 107 -2.73 -1.33 -18.27
CA GLY A 107 -3.57 -2.19 -17.43
C GLY A 107 -2.80 -3.32 -16.73
N VAL A 108 -1.89 -4.00 -17.44
CA VAL A 108 -1.01 -5.01 -16.84
C VAL A 108 0.00 -4.36 -15.88
N ILE A 109 0.60 -3.23 -16.26
CA ILE A 109 1.55 -2.50 -15.40
C ILE A 109 0.91 -2.10 -14.06
N GLN A 110 -0.31 -1.57 -14.07
CA GLN A 110 -0.98 -1.18 -12.83
C GLN A 110 -1.28 -2.38 -11.92
N LEU A 111 -1.61 -3.55 -12.47
CA LEU A 111 -1.81 -4.76 -11.67
C LEU A 111 -0.50 -5.25 -11.04
N VAL A 112 0.61 -5.17 -11.77
CA VAL A 112 1.95 -5.48 -11.23
C VAL A 112 2.31 -4.51 -10.11
N LEU A 113 2.08 -3.21 -10.30
CA LEU A 113 2.34 -2.20 -9.28
C LEU A 113 1.43 -2.36 -8.06
N PHE A 114 0.19 -2.78 -8.26
CA PHE A 114 -0.76 -3.07 -7.17
C PHE A 114 -0.35 -4.31 -6.36
N ALA A 115 0.08 -5.38 -7.02
CA ALA A 115 0.66 -6.54 -6.36
C ALA A 115 1.91 -6.14 -5.55
N ALA A 116 2.78 -5.31 -6.13
CA ALA A 116 3.94 -4.78 -5.42
C ALA A 116 3.53 -3.93 -4.20
N ALA A 117 2.62 -2.96 -4.36
CA ALA A 117 2.12 -2.14 -3.26
C ALA A 117 1.57 -3.00 -2.11
N SER A 118 0.86 -4.07 -2.45
CA SER A 118 0.33 -5.05 -1.50
C SER A 118 1.43 -5.76 -0.72
N VAL A 119 2.50 -6.21 -1.39
CA VAL A 119 3.67 -6.80 -0.72
C VAL A 119 4.34 -5.77 0.22
N PHE A 120 4.55 -4.55 -0.26
CA PHE A 120 5.16 -3.48 0.52
C PHE A 120 4.34 -3.11 1.76
N HIS A 121 3.01 -3.13 1.68
CA HIS A 121 2.13 -2.94 2.84
C HIS A 121 2.44 -3.94 3.96
N PHE A 122 2.58 -5.22 3.64
CA PHE A 122 2.88 -6.23 4.66
C PHE A 122 4.33 -6.11 5.17
N VAL A 123 5.31 -5.91 4.29
CA VAL A 123 6.72 -5.81 4.68
C VAL A 123 6.98 -4.61 5.61
N TYR A 124 6.58 -3.41 5.19
CA TYR A 124 6.80 -2.21 5.99
C TYR A 124 5.77 -2.08 7.12
N GLY A 125 4.57 -2.62 6.95
CA GLY A 125 3.58 -2.73 8.03
C GLY A 125 4.10 -3.59 9.18
N SER A 126 4.78 -4.70 8.88
CA SER A 126 5.47 -5.52 9.89
C SER A 126 6.56 -4.72 10.60
N ALA A 127 7.38 -3.96 9.87
CA ALA A 127 8.39 -3.08 10.48
C ALA A 127 7.75 -2.05 11.44
N VAL A 128 6.65 -1.40 11.02
CA VAL A 128 5.89 -0.48 11.87
C VAL A 128 5.35 -1.16 13.13
N TYR A 129 4.78 -2.36 12.99
CA TYR A 129 4.27 -3.13 14.12
C TYR A 129 5.36 -3.41 15.15
N HIS A 130 6.55 -3.82 14.70
CA HIS A 130 7.69 -4.07 15.58
C HIS A 130 8.20 -2.80 16.27
N ILE A 131 8.32 -1.69 15.55
CA ILE A 131 8.72 -0.39 16.13
C ILE A 131 7.76 0.03 17.25
N ASN A 132 6.45 -0.06 17.02
CA ASN A 132 5.43 0.32 17.99
C ASN A 132 5.38 -0.64 19.18
N LYS A 133 5.55 -1.95 18.94
CA LYS A 133 5.56 -2.96 20.00
C LYS A 133 6.73 -2.78 20.95
N GLU A 134 7.91 -2.43 20.45
CA GLU A 134 9.08 -2.17 21.28
C GLU A 134 8.93 -0.90 22.13
N GLN A 135 8.27 0.13 21.60
CA GLN A 135 7.95 1.34 22.39
C GLN A 135 7.01 1.04 23.55
N ALA A 136 6.01 0.19 23.37
CA ALA A 136 5.05 -0.14 24.43
C ALA A 136 5.66 -0.93 25.62
N VAL A 137 6.92 -1.37 25.49
CA VAL A 137 7.64 -2.14 26.53
C VAL A 137 8.74 -1.32 27.20
N ALA A 138 9.10 -0.15 26.64
CA ALA A 138 10.10 0.78 27.17
C ALA A 138 9.46 1.81 28.11
#